data_AF-A0A0L1KKY9-F1
#
_entry.id   AF-A0A0L1KKY9-F1
#
_cell.length_a   1.000
_cell.length_b   1.000
_cell.length_c   1.000
_cell.angle_alpha   90.00
_cell.angle_beta   90.00
_cell.angle_gamma   90.00
#
_symmetry.space_group_name_H-M   'P 1'
#
loop_
_entity.id
_entity.type
_entity.pdbx_description
1 polymer ?
#
loop_
_entity_poly.entity_id
_entity_poly.type
_entity_poly.pdbx_seq_one_letter_code
_entity_poly.pdbx_strand_id
1 'polypeptide(L)'
;MCADMKPANSTTWRTLQNIVSARPTPTNLVVEGGREVPLTTAANHLVSFFKKKAVKHPEAKEPQAPPRPTSMFRAITRQELVDALRYIKCHRACGPDGVYNEALLQLPRAARTALLRTFNRSLSRAGSSLASGSAEL
;
A
#
# COMPACT_ATOMS: atom_id res chain seq x y z
N MET A 1 27.07 -9.77 29.72
CA MET A 1 28.34 -9.00 29.77
C MET A 1 28.71 -8.61 28.35
N CYS A 2 28.33 -7.42 27.89
CA CYS A 2 28.68 -6.89 26.56
C CYS A 2 29.19 -5.45 26.68
N ALA A 3 30.24 -5.25 27.48
CA ALA A 3 30.82 -3.93 27.69
C ALA A 3 32.32 -4.05 27.93
N ASP A 4 33.08 -4.46 26.91
CA ASP A 4 34.50 -4.11 26.74
C ASP A 4 35.11 -4.69 25.43
N MET A 5 34.52 -4.34 24.28
CA MET A 5 35.15 -4.65 22.99
C MET A 5 36.05 -3.49 22.58
N LYS A 6 37.30 -3.51 23.04
CA LYS A 6 38.34 -2.59 22.55
C LYS A 6 38.75 -2.99 21.11
N PRO A 7 38.79 -2.05 20.15
CA PRO A 7 39.09 -2.35 18.73
C PRO A 7 40.46 -2.98 18.48
N ALA A 8 41.39 -2.87 19.43
CA ALA A 8 42.77 -3.35 19.31
C ALA A 8 42.99 -4.80 19.80
N ASN A 9 41.95 -5.49 20.28
CA ASN A 9 42.09 -6.87 20.75
C ASN A 9 41.94 -7.86 19.58
N SER A 10 43.01 -8.60 19.27
CA SER A 10 43.05 -9.59 18.18
C SER A 10 41.98 -10.67 18.30
N THR A 11 41.55 -11.00 19.52
CA THR A 11 40.47 -11.96 19.79
C THR A 11 39.13 -11.39 19.38
N THR A 12 38.89 -10.10 19.62
CA THR A 12 37.67 -9.39 19.17
C THR A 12 37.59 -9.37 17.65
N TRP A 13 38.72 -9.14 16.97
CA TRP A 13 38.79 -9.19 15.51
C TRP A 13 38.50 -10.58 14.94
N ARG A 14 39.10 -11.65 15.51
CA ARG A 14 38.80 -13.03 15.09
C ARG A 14 37.34 -13.42 15.34
N THR A 15 36.76 -12.99 16.46
CA THR A 15 35.34 -13.25 16.75
C THR A 15 34.44 -12.56 15.73
N LEU A 16 34.71 -11.29 15.39
CA LEU A 16 33.99 -10.58 14.34
C LEU A 16 34.18 -11.27 12.97
N GLN A 17 35.39 -11.71 12.65
CA GLN A 17 35.69 -12.40 11.40
C GLN A 17 34.94 -13.73 11.32
N ASN A 18 34.88 -14.52 12.39
CA ASN A 18 34.09 -15.76 12.45
C ASN A 18 32.58 -15.51 12.29
N ILE A 19 32.05 -14.44 12.90
CA ILE A 19 30.63 -14.06 12.74
C ILE A 19 30.32 -13.64 11.30
N VAL A 20 31.22 -12.88 10.66
CA VAL A 20 31.06 -12.47 9.26
C VAL A 20 31.23 -13.66 8.31
N SER A 21 32.16 -14.57 8.60
CA SER A 21 32.45 -15.76 7.80
C SER A 21 31.37 -16.84 7.92
N ALA A 22 30.64 -16.86 9.04
CA ALA A 22 29.52 -17.77 9.28
C ALA A 22 28.21 -17.28 8.64
N ARG A 23 28.23 -16.16 7.90
CA ARG A 23 27.07 -15.80 7.07
C ARG A 23 26.87 -16.93 6.06
N PRO A 24 25.64 -17.47 5.94
CA PRO A 24 25.31 -18.33 4.82
C PRO A 24 25.75 -17.61 3.54
N THR A 25 26.46 -18.31 2.67
CA THR A 25 26.79 -17.86 1.32
C THR A 25 25.57 -17.13 0.76
N PRO A 26 25.73 -15.91 0.16
CA PRO A 26 24.61 -15.24 -0.47
C PRO A 26 23.89 -16.25 -1.35
N THR A 27 22.59 -16.40 -1.07
CA THR A 27 21.68 -17.40 -1.61
C THR A 27 22.04 -17.71 -3.05
N ASN A 28 22.34 -18.98 -3.35
CA ASN A 28 22.81 -19.46 -4.67
C ASN A 28 22.26 -18.57 -5.78
N LEU A 29 23.15 -17.88 -6.50
CA LEU A 29 22.77 -17.19 -7.73
C LEU A 29 22.00 -18.22 -8.55
N VAL A 30 20.73 -17.95 -8.82
CA VAL A 30 19.96 -18.79 -9.72
C VAL A 30 20.63 -18.59 -11.07
N VAL A 31 21.30 -19.63 -11.57
CA VAL A 31 21.97 -19.61 -12.86
C VAL A 31 21.14 -20.48 -13.80
N GLU A 32 20.60 -19.89 -14.84
CA GLU A 32 19.87 -20.59 -15.89
C GLU A 32 20.67 -20.48 -17.19
N GLY A 33 21.05 -21.61 -17.79
CA GLY A 33 21.85 -21.63 -19.01
C GLY A 33 23.27 -21.02 -18.87
N GLY A 34 23.84 -21.01 -17.67
CA GLY A 34 25.20 -20.47 -17.43
C GLY A 34 25.27 -18.95 -17.27
N ARG A 35 24.14 -18.24 -17.16
CA ARG A 35 24.09 -16.80 -16.89
C ARG A 35 23.37 -16.52 -15.57
N GLU A 36 23.82 -15.47 -14.88
CA GLU A 36 23.12 -14.98 -13.68
C GLU A 36 21.70 -14.54 -14.04
N VAL A 37 20.73 -15.10 -13.31
CA VAL A 37 19.33 -14.73 -13.48
C VAL A 37 19.09 -13.40 -12.75
N PRO A 38 18.46 -12.40 -13.42
CA PRO A 38 18.10 -11.15 -12.77
C PRO A 38 17.28 -11.39 -11.50
N LEU A 39 17.51 -10.56 -10.47
CA LEU A 39 16.86 -10.71 -9.16
C LEU A 39 15.32 -10.81 -9.25
N THR A 40 14.72 -10.05 -10.17
CA THR A 40 13.28 -10.08 -10.43
C THR A 40 12.81 -11.43 -10.97
N THR A 41 13.58 -12.02 -11.87
CA THR A 41 13.30 -13.34 -12.43
C THR A 41 13.47 -14.42 -11.36
N ALA A 42 14.56 -14.39 -10.58
CA ALA A 42 14.76 -15.31 -9.46
C ALA A 42 13.63 -15.21 -8.42
N ALA A 43 13.20 -13.99 -8.07
CA ALA A 43 12.06 -13.78 -7.18
C ALA A 43 10.76 -14.36 -7.76
N ASN A 44 10.51 -14.16 -9.05
CA ASN A 44 9.33 -14.73 -9.72
C ASN A 44 9.36 -16.27 -9.74
N HIS A 45 10.54 -16.88 -9.93
CA HIS A 45 10.71 -18.33 -9.82
C HIS A 45 10.36 -18.84 -8.42
N LEU A 46 10.83 -18.16 -7.36
CA LEU A 46 10.48 -18.53 -5.99
C LEU A 46 8.98 -18.40 -5.73
N VAL A 47 8.35 -17.30 -6.17
CA VAL A 47 6.90 -17.11 -6.05
C VAL A 47 6.14 -18.24 -6.77
N SER A 48 6.55 -18.60 -7.98
CA SER A 48 5.92 -19.69 -8.74
C SER A 48 6.13 -21.05 -8.08
N PHE A 49 7.35 -21.32 -7.59
CA PHE A 49 7.69 -22.53 -6.86
C PHE A 49 6.83 -22.70 -5.61
N PHE A 50 6.77 -21.67 -4.76
CA PHE A 50 5.97 -21.71 -3.54
C PHE A 50 4.48 -21.77 -3.86
N LYS A 51 3.96 -21.08 -4.88
CA LYS A 51 2.56 -21.23 -5.31
C LYS A 51 2.23 -22.66 -5.73
N LYS A 52 3.16 -23.34 -6.43
CA LYS A 52 2.98 -24.73 -6.88
C LYS A 52 3.04 -25.73 -5.73
N LYS A 53 3.88 -25.46 -4.71
CA LYS A 53 4.14 -26.38 -3.60
C LYS A 53 3.31 -26.09 -2.35
N ALA A 54 2.81 -24.88 -2.19
CA ALA A 54 1.96 -24.49 -1.08
C ALA A 54 0.60 -25.16 -1.25
N VAL A 55 0.38 -26.22 -0.49
CA VAL A 55 -0.93 -26.82 -0.31
C VAL A 55 -1.59 -26.12 0.86
N LYS A 56 -2.80 -25.61 0.65
CA LYS A 56 -3.61 -25.05 1.72
C LYS A 56 -3.83 -26.13 2.79
N HIS A 57 -3.58 -25.82 4.05
CA HIS A 57 -3.85 -26.76 5.14
C HIS A 57 -5.36 -27.10 5.13
N PRO A 58 -5.77 -28.38 5.35
CA PRO A 58 -7.18 -28.78 5.28
C PRO A 58 -8.09 -27.96 6.21
N GLU A 59 -7.55 -27.54 7.34
CA GLU A 59 -8.26 -26.74 8.34
C GLU A 59 -8.08 -25.22 8.17
N ALA A 60 -7.30 -24.78 7.18
CA ALA A 60 -7.15 -23.35 6.92
C ALA A 60 -8.49 -22.79 6.43
N LYS A 61 -9.01 -21.77 7.14
CA LYS A 61 -10.19 -21.03 6.68
C LYS A 61 -9.90 -20.39 5.33
N GLU A 62 -10.90 -20.33 4.45
CA GLU A 62 -10.80 -19.51 3.25
C GLU A 62 -10.50 -18.06 3.67
N PRO A 63 -9.55 -17.38 3.00
CA PRO A 63 -9.36 -15.95 3.19
C PRO A 63 -10.67 -15.23 2.87
N GLN A 64 -11.41 -14.82 3.90
CA GLN A 64 -12.50 -13.88 3.72
C GLN A 64 -11.90 -12.49 3.60
N ALA A 65 -12.24 -11.81 2.50
CA ALA A 65 -12.00 -10.38 2.43
C ALA A 65 -12.70 -9.72 3.63
N PRO A 66 -12.05 -8.74 4.30
CA PRO A 66 -12.71 -8.02 5.37
C PRO A 66 -14.05 -7.48 4.87
N PRO A 67 -15.12 -7.53 5.68
CA PRO A 67 -16.39 -6.96 5.31
C PRO A 67 -16.16 -5.50 4.92
N ARG A 68 -16.66 -5.13 3.73
CA ARG A 68 -16.49 -3.77 3.22
C ARG A 68 -17.14 -2.83 4.23
N PRO A 69 -16.41 -1.83 4.76
CA PRO A 69 -16.98 -0.93 5.76
C PRO A 69 -18.23 -0.27 5.20
N THR A 70 -19.35 -0.41 5.91
CA THR A 70 -20.59 0.28 5.57
C THR A 70 -20.37 1.75 5.87
N SER A 71 -20.32 2.59 4.83
CA SER A 71 -20.23 4.03 5.02
C SER A 71 -21.46 4.52 5.76
N MET A 72 -21.24 5.28 6.84
CA MET A 72 -22.30 6.01 7.53
C MET A 72 -22.86 7.17 6.70
N PHE A 73 -22.13 7.59 5.67
CA PHE A 73 -22.54 8.68 4.79
C PHE A 73 -23.32 8.15 3.58
N ARG A 74 -24.49 8.76 3.34
CA ARG A 74 -25.28 8.55 2.12
C ARG A 74 -24.53 9.10 0.91
N ALA A 75 -24.63 8.41 -0.22
CA ALA A 75 -24.13 8.90 -1.49
C ALA A 75 -24.88 10.17 -1.94
N ILE A 76 -24.13 11.15 -2.43
CA ILE A 76 -24.68 12.36 -3.05
C ILE A 76 -25.23 12.02 -4.43
N THR A 77 -26.36 12.63 -4.79
CA THR A 77 -27.05 12.51 -6.07
C THR A 77 -26.50 13.49 -7.10
N ARG A 78 -26.83 13.26 -8.37
CA ARG A 78 -26.46 14.17 -9.45
C ARG A 78 -27.05 15.58 -9.25
N GLN A 79 -28.28 15.67 -8.74
CA GLN A 79 -28.93 16.97 -8.53
C GLN A 79 -28.28 17.74 -7.38
N GLU A 80 -28.02 17.08 -6.26
CA GLU A 80 -27.31 17.68 -5.13
C GLU A 80 -25.91 18.20 -5.53
N LEU A 81 -25.20 17.49 -6.43
CA LEU A 81 -23.94 18.01 -6.98
C LEU A 81 -24.15 19.28 -7.83
N VAL A 82 -25.18 19.31 -8.69
CA VAL A 82 -25.49 20.50 -9.48
C VAL A 82 -25.85 21.68 -8.59
N ASP A 83 -26.62 21.43 -7.53
CA ASP A 83 -27.01 22.45 -6.55
C ASP A 83 -25.78 22.97 -5.81
N ALA A 84 -24.92 22.09 -5.32
CA ALA A 84 -23.68 22.46 -4.65
C ALA A 84 -22.76 23.31 -5.54
N LEU A 85 -22.64 22.96 -6.82
CA LEU A 85 -21.86 23.75 -7.79
C LEU A 85 -22.44 25.16 -7.96
N ARG A 86 -23.77 25.34 -7.91
CA ARG A 86 -24.38 26.68 -8.00
C ARG A 86 -24.02 27.60 -6.83
N TYR A 87 -23.77 27.04 -5.65
CA TYR A 87 -23.40 27.80 -4.45
C TYR A 87 -21.90 27.98 -4.26
N ILE A 88 -21.07 27.51 -5.20
CA ILE A 88 -19.62 27.61 -5.06
C ILE A 88 -19.16 29.07 -5.16
N LYS A 89 -18.34 29.51 -4.20
CA LYS A 89 -17.79 30.87 -4.22
C LYS A 89 -16.65 30.94 -5.24
N CYS A 90 -16.82 31.80 -6.24
CA CYS A 90 -15.79 32.09 -7.24
C CYS A 90 -14.84 33.19 -6.75
N HIS A 91 -13.79 33.46 -7.53
CA HIS A 91 -12.80 34.51 -7.29
C HIS A 91 -12.02 34.34 -5.98
N ARG A 92 -11.69 33.08 -5.69
CA ARG A 92 -10.82 32.67 -4.58
C ARG A 92 -9.49 32.16 -5.15
N ALA A 93 -8.46 32.10 -4.32
CA ALA A 93 -7.22 31.42 -4.67
C ALA A 93 -7.52 29.96 -5.08
N CYS A 94 -6.75 29.44 -6.03
CA CYS A 94 -6.88 28.06 -6.48
C CYS A 94 -6.57 27.07 -5.35
N GLY A 95 -7.07 25.84 -5.51
CA GLY A 95 -6.69 24.73 -4.65
C GLY A 95 -5.20 24.36 -4.78
N PRO A 96 -4.71 23.43 -3.94
CA PRO A 96 -3.34 22.93 -4.02
C PRO A 96 -3.03 22.20 -5.34
N ASP A 97 -4.07 21.80 -6.08
CA ASP A 97 -4.01 21.25 -7.43
C ASP A 97 -3.93 22.31 -8.53
N GLY A 98 -3.90 23.61 -8.17
CA GLY A 98 -3.89 24.72 -9.12
C GLY A 98 -5.25 24.97 -9.80
N VAL A 99 -6.33 24.32 -9.34
CA VAL A 99 -7.65 24.44 -9.97
C VAL A 99 -8.49 25.52 -9.28
N TYR A 100 -9.09 26.41 -10.09
CA TYR A 100 -10.02 27.43 -9.64
C TYR A 100 -11.47 26.91 -9.60
N ASN A 101 -12.30 27.45 -8.72
CA ASN A 101 -13.70 27.03 -8.58
C ASN A 101 -14.53 27.29 -9.84
N GLU A 102 -14.16 28.30 -10.62
CA GLU A 102 -14.74 28.65 -11.91
C GLU A 102 -14.62 27.49 -12.92
N ALA A 103 -13.52 26.73 -12.86
CA ALA A 103 -13.33 25.55 -13.70
C ALA A 103 -14.35 24.44 -13.38
N LEU A 104 -14.77 24.33 -12.12
CA LEU A 104 -15.76 23.34 -11.68
C LEU A 104 -17.16 23.66 -12.25
N LEU A 105 -17.47 24.94 -12.44
CA LEU A 105 -18.72 25.37 -13.06
C LEU A 105 -18.80 24.98 -14.54
N GLN A 106 -17.66 25.01 -15.25
CA GLN A 106 -17.57 24.76 -16.69
C GLN A 106 -17.38 23.27 -17.04
N LEU A 107 -17.39 22.36 -16.06
CA LEU A 107 -17.12 20.95 -16.31
C LEU A 107 -18.11 20.32 -17.31
N PRO A 108 -17.63 19.55 -18.30
CA PRO A 108 -18.49 18.78 -19.17
C PRO A 108 -19.23 17.69 -18.38
N ARG A 109 -20.36 17.19 -18.91
CA ARG A 109 -21.20 16.18 -18.24
C ARG A 109 -20.40 14.96 -17.76
N ALA A 110 -19.48 14.47 -18.60
CA ALA A 110 -18.63 13.32 -18.27
C ALA A 110 -17.74 13.60 -17.03
N ALA A 111 -17.15 14.78 -16.95
CA ALA A 111 -16.32 15.18 -15.81
C ALA A 111 -17.14 15.36 -14.54
N ARG A 112 -18.35 15.94 -14.61
CA ARG A 112 -19.27 16.00 -13.46
C ARG A 112 -19.64 14.61 -12.95
N THR A 113 -19.87 13.65 -13.84
CA THR A 113 -20.13 12.25 -13.46
C THR A 113 -18.91 11.61 -12.80
N ALA A 114 -17.69 11.86 -13.30
CA ALA A 114 -16.47 11.37 -12.69
C ALA A 114 -16.27 11.98 -11.28
N LEU A 115 -16.46 13.29 -11.14
CA LEU A 115 -16.36 13.98 -9.85
C LEU A 115 -17.35 13.42 -8.82
N LEU A 116 -18.60 13.20 -9.21
CA LEU A 116 -19.62 12.57 -8.34
C LEU A 116 -19.18 11.17 -7.88
N ARG A 117 -18.67 10.34 -8.81
CA ARG A 117 -18.18 8.99 -8.48
C ARG A 117 -17.01 9.05 -7.51
N THR A 118 -16.05 9.94 -7.74
CA THR A 118 -14.88 10.10 -6.87
C THR A 118 -15.30 10.52 -5.47
N PHE A 119 -16.21 11.48 -5.35
CA PHE A 119 -16.73 11.94 -4.06
C PHE A 119 -17.51 10.85 -3.31
N ASN A 120 -18.42 10.15 -3.99
CA ASN A 120 -19.16 9.06 -3.35
C ASN A 120 -18.23 7.90 -2.94
N ARG A 121 -17.13 7.67 -3.68
CA ARG A 121 -16.11 6.71 -3.30
C ARG A 121 -15.32 7.14 -2.06
N SER A 122 -15.04 8.45 -1.87
CA SER A 122 -14.36 8.93 -0.67
C SER A 122 -15.27 8.83 0.56
N LEU A 123 -16.55 9.18 0.44
CA LEU A 123 -17.56 8.96 1.48
C LEU A 123 -17.63 7.49 1.89
N SER A 124 -17.65 6.58 0.90
CA SER A 124 -17.66 5.13 1.12
C SER A 124 -16.48 4.63 1.96
N ARG A 125 -15.33 5.31 1.89
CA ARG A 125 -14.09 4.97 2.60
C ARG A 125 -13.97 5.66 3.96
N ALA A 126 -14.60 6.82 4.15
CA ALA A 126 -14.53 7.55 5.41
C ALA A 126 -15.17 6.76 6.57
N GLY A 127 -16.18 5.93 6.30
CA GLY A 127 -16.72 4.98 7.29
C GLY A 127 -15.75 3.86 7.71
N SER A 128 -14.66 3.66 6.98
CA SER A 128 -13.64 2.64 7.26
C SER A 128 -12.63 3.07 8.32
N SER A 129 -12.38 4.38 8.46
CA SER A 129 -11.33 4.90 9.36
C SER A 129 -11.77 5.00 10.81
N LEU A 130 -13.08 5.17 11.07
CA LEU A 130 -13.62 5.25 12.43
C LEU A 130 -13.79 3.87 13.07
N ALA A 131 -13.94 2.79 12.29
CA ALA A 131 -14.10 1.43 12.80
C ALA A 131 -12.77 0.79 13.29
N SER A 132 -11.60 1.36 12.93
CA SER A 132 -10.30 0.84 13.33
C SER A 132 -9.80 1.39 14.68
N GLY A 133 -10.55 2.30 15.32
CA GLY A 133 -10.14 2.97 16.57
C GLY A 133 -10.82 2.44 17.84
N SER A 134 -11.55 1.33 17.79
CA SER A 134 -12.34 0.83 18.94
C SER A 134 -12.08 -0.64 19.29
N ALA A 135 -10.93 -1.18 18.88
CA ALA A 135 -10.51 -2.53 19.25
C ALA A 135 -9.14 -2.53 19.95
N GLU A 136 -8.95 -1.65 20.93
CA GLU A 136 -7.92 -1.78 21.95
C GLU A 136 -8.48 -1.23 23.27
N LEU A 137 -9.13 -2.11 24.04
CA LEU A 137 -9.26 -2.09 25.50
C LEU A 137 -9.58 -3.51 25.98
#